data_AF-A0A917R0W6-F1
#
_entry.id   AF-A0A917R0W6-F1
#
_cell.length_a   1.000
_cell.length_b   1.000
_cell.length_c   1.000
_cell.angle_alpha   90.00
_cell.angle_beta   90.00
_cell.angle_gamma   90.00
#
_symmetry.space_group_name_H-M   'P 1'
#
loop_
_entity.id
_entity.type
_entity.pdbx_description
1 polymer ?
#
loop_
_entity_poly.entity_id
_entity_poly.type
_entity_poly.pdbx_seq_one_letter_code
_entity_poly.pdbx_strand_id
1 'polypeptide(L)'
;MRDRGTDPQVSYPGADKPWPGICQTCKRETRSSYSSVITRGQGACFYCGQRKSSAKAAEKRRVRPEAAVTVIRAAGVEPLEDFPGTQVTWRCRCNTCGKEIDVWYSSVAYAGNGACYYCSGTMRLTDEEAHAEMLSLGLQPLVTYPGSNVAWRSRCQRCKKIVEPTLCNARKTVYKCRFCARVATDPETALEIMEDAGLTPLVPVPLSVKLPWPARHITCGKRVAPTLDKVTQRKRAPCRHCAKYGFQPNRPGYLYLLVNNALGAGKIGICNEGTNRISDHERYGWSLVARQLLPGHLAVEAEGRVLDRWALLDLPLGAGRHDMPQGGWTETVALVDRDLGHLREDYSWALEAVACAGSV
;
A
#
# COMPACT_ATOMS: atom_id res chain seq x y z
N MET A 1 19.94 56.83 24.65
CA MET A 1 19.78 55.61 25.47
C MET A 1 18.65 55.77 26.48
N ARG A 2 18.70 56.78 27.38
CA ARG A 2 17.66 57.02 28.40
C ARG A 2 16.26 57.15 27.80
N ASP A 3 16.09 57.97 26.77
CA ASP A 3 14.80 58.17 26.08
C ASP A 3 14.26 56.93 25.35
N ARG A 4 15.12 55.93 25.12
CA ARG A 4 14.74 54.64 24.52
C ARG A 4 14.62 53.53 25.56
N GLY A 5 14.63 53.86 26.86
CA GLY A 5 14.38 52.91 27.94
C GLY A 5 15.61 52.26 28.55
N THR A 6 16.82 52.77 28.29
CA THR A 6 18.08 52.23 28.86
C THR A 6 18.78 53.31 29.68
N ASP A 7 18.96 53.08 30.98
CA ASP A 7 19.66 53.99 31.90
C ASP A 7 21.16 53.65 31.99
N PRO A 8 22.06 54.40 31.31
CA PRO A 8 23.48 54.06 31.28
C PRO A 8 24.16 54.36 32.61
N GLN A 9 25.02 53.44 33.05
CA GLN A 9 25.74 53.53 34.35
C GLN A 9 27.16 54.08 34.21
N VAL A 10 27.66 54.19 32.98
CA VAL A 10 28.99 54.72 32.65
C VAL A 10 28.89 55.74 31.52
N SER A 11 29.94 56.54 31.33
CA SER A 11 30.06 57.46 30.20
C SER A 11 29.98 56.73 28.86
N TYR A 12 29.60 57.45 27.81
CA TYR A 12 29.37 56.89 26.47
C TYR A 12 30.65 56.21 25.91
N PRO A 13 30.64 54.88 25.67
CA PRO A 13 31.83 54.14 25.28
C PRO A 13 32.12 54.14 23.76
N GLY A 14 31.20 54.68 22.95
CA GLY A 14 31.21 54.60 21.48
C GLY A 14 30.03 53.81 20.91
N ALA A 15 29.71 54.02 19.62
CA ALA A 15 28.42 53.64 19.05
C ALA A 15 28.15 52.12 19.08
N ASP A 16 29.16 51.32 18.72
CA ASP A 16 29.05 49.87 18.62
C ASP A 16 29.58 49.12 19.85
N LYS A 17 30.14 49.83 20.82
CA LYS A 17 30.65 49.21 22.04
C LYS A 17 29.49 48.85 22.98
N PRO A 18 29.57 47.73 23.72
CA PRO A 18 28.60 47.41 24.75
C PRO A 18 28.55 48.54 25.79
N TRP A 19 27.35 49.09 26.04
CA TRP A 19 27.18 50.18 27.00
C TRP A 19 26.44 49.66 28.25
N PRO A 20 27.15 49.46 29.38
CA PRO A 20 26.52 49.04 30.63
C PRO A 20 25.41 50.01 31.07
N GLY A 21 24.22 49.46 31.29
CA GLY A 21 23.03 50.21 31.69
C GLY A 21 21.98 49.33 32.37
N ILE A 22 20.93 49.95 32.89
CA ILE A 22 19.77 49.26 33.47
C ILE A 22 18.56 49.48 32.54
N CYS A 23 17.88 48.41 32.16
CA CYS A 23 16.66 48.51 31.36
C CYS A 23 15.51 49.07 32.21
N GLN A 24 14.86 50.14 31.76
CA GLN A 24 13.77 50.77 32.49
C GLN A 24 12.52 49.88 32.56
N THR A 25 12.33 48.96 31.59
CA THR A 25 11.19 48.05 31.53
C THR A 25 11.36 46.83 32.43
N CYS A 26 12.44 46.08 32.28
CA CYS A 26 12.63 44.82 33.03
C CYS A 26 13.54 44.96 34.25
N LYS A 27 14.10 46.15 34.50
CA LYS A 27 15.00 46.48 35.62
C LYS A 27 16.28 45.64 35.70
N ARG A 28 16.60 44.88 34.64
CA ARG A 28 17.84 44.09 34.55
C ARG A 28 18.96 44.92 33.97
N GLU A 29 20.18 44.57 34.36
CA GLU A 29 21.40 45.04 33.71
C GLU A 29 21.40 44.66 32.22
N THR A 30 21.94 45.54 31.39
CA THR A 30 22.08 45.36 29.96
C THR A 30 23.39 45.94 29.46
N ARG A 31 23.87 45.39 28.35
CA ARG A 31 25.08 45.84 27.65
C ARG A 31 24.78 46.22 26.19
N SER A 32 23.54 46.63 25.90
CA SER A 32 23.15 47.06 24.56
C SER A 32 24.01 48.24 24.08
N SER A 33 24.43 48.23 22.82
CA SER A 33 25.19 49.33 22.22
C SER A 33 24.26 50.49 21.83
N TYR A 34 24.82 51.70 21.70
CA TYR A 34 24.06 52.85 21.19
C TYR A 34 23.50 52.56 19.79
N SER A 35 24.29 51.93 18.91
CA SER A 35 23.87 51.57 17.56
C SER A 35 22.70 50.58 17.55
N SER A 36 22.67 49.61 18.45
CA SER A 36 21.55 48.65 18.55
C SER A 36 20.26 49.33 19.01
N VAL A 37 20.32 50.19 20.03
CA VAL A 37 19.14 50.81 20.63
C VAL A 37 18.60 52.00 19.82
N ILE A 38 19.50 52.86 19.35
CA ILE A 38 19.17 54.15 18.72
C ILE A 38 19.15 54.01 17.21
N THR A 39 20.27 53.59 16.60
CA THR A 39 20.41 53.54 15.14
C THR A 39 19.58 52.43 14.50
N ARG A 40 19.63 51.20 15.05
CA ARG A 40 18.93 50.02 14.52
C ARG A 40 17.55 49.78 15.15
N GLY A 41 17.21 50.52 16.22
CA GLY A 41 15.91 50.43 16.87
C GLY A 41 15.55 49.06 17.46
N GLN A 42 16.54 48.23 17.81
CA GLN A 42 16.32 46.85 18.31
C GLN A 42 15.75 46.80 19.74
N GLY A 43 15.57 47.95 20.38
CA GLY A 43 14.96 48.11 21.70
C GLY A 43 15.97 48.26 22.83
N ALA A 44 15.47 48.65 24.00
CA ALA A 44 16.25 49.06 25.18
C ALA A 44 17.24 48.02 25.71
N CYS A 45 16.89 46.74 25.63
CA CYS A 45 17.77 45.65 26.07
C CYS A 45 17.52 44.36 25.30
N PHE A 46 18.57 43.54 25.19
CA PHE A 46 18.52 42.23 24.53
C PHE A 46 17.39 41.34 25.06
N TYR A 47 17.21 41.20 26.38
CA TYR A 47 16.20 40.33 26.97
C TYR A 47 14.76 40.74 26.62
N CYS A 48 14.45 42.04 26.63
CA CYS A 48 13.13 42.53 26.24
C CYS A 48 12.90 42.35 24.73
N GLY A 49 13.93 42.58 23.91
CA GLY A 49 13.89 42.32 22.47
C GLY A 49 13.66 40.83 22.16
N GLN A 50 14.41 39.96 22.83
CA GLN A 50 14.29 38.51 22.72
C GLN A 50 12.90 38.02 23.16
N ARG A 51 12.34 38.55 24.25
CA ARG A 51 10.99 38.16 24.70
C ARG A 51 9.92 38.54 23.68
N LYS A 52 10.03 39.73 23.07
CA LYS A 52 9.11 40.18 22.00
C LYS A 52 9.25 39.33 20.73
N SER A 53 10.48 39.05 20.30
CA SER A 53 10.72 38.22 19.11
C SER A 53 10.25 36.78 19.33
N SER A 54 10.49 36.20 20.51
CA SER A 54 9.99 34.88 20.89
C SER A 54 8.46 34.83 20.93
N ALA A 55 7.78 35.84 21.48
CA ALA A 55 6.31 35.89 21.48
C ALA A 55 5.75 35.97 20.05
N LYS A 56 6.34 36.82 19.19
CA LYS A 56 5.95 36.92 17.78
C LYS A 56 6.19 35.62 17.01
N ALA A 57 7.31 34.95 17.29
CA ALA A 57 7.63 33.66 16.69
C ALA A 57 6.69 32.55 17.19
N ALA A 58 6.32 32.56 18.47
CA ALA A 58 5.36 31.63 19.06
C ALA A 58 3.98 31.79 18.42
N GLU A 59 3.49 33.04 18.25
CA GLU A 59 2.23 33.31 17.56
C GLU A 59 2.26 32.81 16.12
N LYS A 60 3.35 33.04 15.39
CA LYS A 60 3.50 32.55 14.01
C LYS A 60 3.50 31.01 13.93
N ARG A 61 4.04 30.31 14.94
CA ARG A 61 4.06 28.84 15.00
C ARG A 61 2.78 28.26 15.61
N ARG A 62 1.87 29.09 16.11
CA ARG A 62 0.63 28.64 16.74
C ARG A 62 -0.19 27.85 15.72
N VAL A 63 -0.53 26.62 16.10
CA VAL A 63 -1.41 25.78 15.30
C VAL A 63 -2.80 26.40 15.30
N ARG A 64 -3.34 26.67 14.12
CA ARG A 64 -4.71 27.17 13.96
C ARG A 64 -5.70 26.04 14.26
N PRO A 65 -6.81 26.29 14.98
CA PRO A 65 -7.80 25.26 15.31
C PRO A 65 -8.26 24.45 14.10
N GLU A 66 -8.51 25.11 12.97
CA GLU A 66 -9.02 24.46 11.76
C GLU A 66 -8.00 23.47 11.19
N ALA A 67 -6.73 23.87 11.13
CA ALA A 67 -5.64 23.00 10.69
C ALA A 67 -5.45 21.82 11.65
N ALA A 68 -5.57 22.06 12.97
CA ALA A 68 -5.49 21.01 13.97
C ALA A 68 -6.61 19.96 13.79
N VAL A 69 -7.85 20.39 13.56
CA VAL A 69 -8.99 19.50 13.29
C VAL A 69 -8.75 18.65 12.05
N THR A 70 -8.23 19.23 10.95
CA THR A 70 -7.92 18.48 9.74
C THR A 70 -6.91 17.35 10.00
N VAL A 71 -5.83 17.65 10.73
CA VAL A 71 -4.79 16.65 11.06
C VAL A 71 -5.36 15.52 11.91
N ILE A 72 -6.14 15.85 12.94
CA ILE A 72 -6.74 14.85 13.85
C ILE A 72 -7.74 13.97 13.11
N ARG A 73 -8.64 14.55 12.30
CA ARG A 73 -9.59 13.77 11.48
C ARG A 73 -8.90 12.84 10.48
N ALA A 74 -7.81 13.29 9.85
CA ALA A 74 -7.02 12.45 8.94
C ALA A 74 -6.41 11.22 9.65
N ALA A 75 -6.18 11.30 10.96
CA ALA A 75 -5.72 10.19 11.79
C ALA A 75 -6.85 9.24 12.26
N GLY A 76 -8.09 9.42 11.77
CA GLY A 76 -9.23 8.54 12.08
C GLY A 76 -9.81 8.76 13.48
N VAL A 77 -9.68 9.97 14.02
CA VAL A 77 -10.24 10.36 15.32
C VAL A 77 -11.07 11.64 15.15
N GLU A 78 -12.24 11.70 15.79
CA GLU A 78 -13.17 12.81 15.72
C GLU A 78 -13.09 13.66 17.01
N PRO A 79 -12.77 14.96 16.94
CA PRO A 79 -12.80 15.84 18.11
C PRO A 79 -14.19 15.90 18.75
N LEU A 80 -14.25 15.87 20.08
CA LEU A 80 -15.49 16.03 20.85
C LEU A 80 -15.62 17.43 21.49
N GLU A 81 -14.57 18.24 21.35
CA GLU A 81 -14.49 19.60 21.86
C GLU A 81 -13.60 20.47 20.95
N ASP A 82 -13.66 21.78 21.15
CA ASP A 82 -12.80 22.74 20.45
C ASP A 82 -11.32 22.50 20.75
N PHE A 83 -10.44 22.83 19.80
CA PHE A 83 -9.00 22.60 19.94
C PHE A 83 -8.42 23.32 21.18
N PRO A 84 -7.99 22.59 22.23
CA PRO A 84 -7.55 23.20 23.49
C PRO A 84 -6.11 23.75 23.41
N GLY A 85 -5.44 23.57 22.26
CA GLY A 85 -4.04 23.91 22.05
C GLY A 85 -3.12 22.68 22.07
N THR A 86 -1.83 22.89 21.79
CA THR A 86 -0.87 21.78 21.64
C THR A 86 -0.28 21.28 22.96
N GLN A 87 -0.56 21.96 24.07
CA GLN A 87 0.02 21.68 25.39
C GLN A 87 -0.93 20.94 26.33
N VAL A 88 -2.14 20.62 25.85
CA VAL A 88 -3.16 19.88 26.59
C VAL A 88 -3.63 18.72 25.71
N THR A 89 -4.09 17.64 26.33
CA THR A 89 -4.77 16.56 25.62
C THR A 89 -6.08 17.05 25.04
N TRP A 90 -6.43 16.54 23.86
CA TRP A 90 -7.64 16.87 23.15
C TRP A 90 -8.60 15.67 23.20
N ARG A 91 -9.77 15.87 23.79
CA ARG A 91 -10.78 14.82 23.91
C ARG A 91 -11.41 14.52 22.56
N CYS A 92 -11.28 13.26 22.14
CA CYS A 92 -11.70 12.78 20.83
C CYS A 92 -12.41 11.42 20.94
N ARG A 93 -13.15 11.04 19.90
CA ARG A 93 -13.68 9.68 19.71
C ARG A 93 -12.91 8.99 18.60
N CYS A 94 -12.44 7.76 18.83
CA CYS A 94 -11.81 6.97 17.77
C CYS A 94 -12.86 6.43 16.79
N ASN A 95 -12.69 6.66 15.48
CA ASN A 95 -13.62 6.17 14.46
C ASN A 95 -13.49 4.66 14.22
N THR A 96 -12.39 4.04 14.66
CA THR A 96 -12.15 2.60 14.50
C THR A 96 -12.78 1.75 15.61
N CYS A 97 -12.54 2.11 16.88
CA CYS A 97 -13.06 1.34 18.02
C CYS A 97 -14.21 2.01 18.77
N GLY A 98 -14.58 3.25 18.41
CA GLY A 98 -15.69 3.99 19.02
C GLY A 98 -15.41 4.57 20.42
N LYS A 99 -14.29 4.23 21.05
CA LYS A 99 -13.95 4.73 22.39
C LYS A 99 -13.59 6.21 22.38
N GLU A 100 -13.99 6.90 23.44
CA GLU A 100 -13.48 8.22 23.79
C GLU A 100 -12.04 8.09 24.30
N ILE A 101 -11.17 8.98 23.82
CA ILE A 101 -9.72 8.98 24.06
C ILE A 101 -9.20 10.42 24.18
N ASP A 102 -8.13 10.56 24.94
CA ASP A 102 -7.37 11.80 25.06
C ASP A 102 -6.15 11.77 24.13
N VAL A 103 -6.06 12.75 23.22
CA VAL A 103 -5.05 12.77 22.17
C VAL A 103 -4.12 13.97 22.33
N TRP A 104 -2.81 13.73 22.34
CA TRP A 104 -1.83 14.80 22.19
C TRP A 104 -1.69 15.17 20.71
N TYR A 105 -2.00 16.42 20.34
CA TYR A 105 -1.88 16.89 18.95
C TYR A 105 -0.48 16.62 18.38
N SER A 106 0.58 16.88 19.17
CA SER A 106 1.97 16.67 18.76
C SER A 106 2.29 15.20 18.46
N SER A 107 1.73 14.26 19.22
CA SER A 107 1.93 12.83 18.99
C SER A 107 1.35 12.36 17.66
N VAL A 108 0.20 12.92 17.26
CA VAL A 108 -0.42 12.61 15.96
C VAL A 108 0.30 13.33 14.82
N ALA A 109 0.56 14.62 14.99
CA ALA A 109 1.11 15.46 13.92
C ALA A 109 2.57 15.13 13.58
N TYR A 110 3.37 14.68 14.56
CA TYR A 110 4.83 14.57 14.38
C TYR A 110 5.40 13.18 14.67
N ALA A 111 4.83 12.40 15.58
CA ALA A 111 5.46 11.17 16.06
C ALA A 111 5.07 9.91 15.27
N GLY A 112 4.15 10.01 14.30
CA GLY A 112 3.69 8.87 13.49
C GLY A 112 3.00 7.75 14.28
N ASN A 113 2.79 7.96 15.59
CA ASN A 113 2.11 7.02 16.46
C ASN A 113 0.60 7.12 16.22
N GLY A 114 -0.08 5.99 16.09
CA GLY A 114 -1.53 5.96 15.91
C GLY A 114 -2.24 6.72 17.04
N ALA A 115 -3.21 7.56 16.70
CA ALA A 115 -3.87 8.48 17.65
C ALA A 115 -4.59 7.77 18.82
N CYS A 116 -5.00 6.53 18.63
CA CYS A 116 -5.76 5.77 19.63
C CYS A 116 -4.89 4.71 20.32
N TYR A 117 -4.60 4.92 21.61
CA TYR A 117 -3.82 4.00 22.43
C TYR A 117 -4.47 2.63 22.66
N TYR A 118 -5.80 2.52 22.50
CA TYR A 118 -6.49 1.21 22.44
C TYR A 118 -6.19 0.49 21.12
N CYS A 119 -6.26 1.18 19.99
CA CYS A 119 -6.04 0.57 18.68
C CYS A 119 -4.57 0.31 18.36
N SER A 120 -3.63 1.03 18.98
CA SER A 120 -2.19 0.75 18.86
C SER A 120 -1.74 -0.45 19.71
N GLY A 121 -2.57 -0.86 20.68
CA GLY A 121 -2.23 -1.90 21.65
C GLY A 121 -1.29 -1.42 22.77
N THR A 122 -1.15 -0.11 22.95
CA THR A 122 -0.35 0.50 24.03
C THR A 122 -1.09 0.47 25.38
N MET A 123 -2.43 0.43 25.35
CA MET A 123 -3.24 0.29 26.57
C MET A 123 -2.91 -1.02 27.30
N ARG A 124 -2.63 -0.91 28.60
CA ARG A 124 -2.59 -2.07 29.49
C ARG A 124 -4.02 -2.43 29.88
N LEU A 125 -4.40 -3.67 29.64
CA LEU A 125 -5.69 -4.24 30.02
C LEU A 125 -5.44 -5.39 30.96
N THR A 126 -6.34 -5.59 31.92
CA THR A 126 -6.34 -6.83 32.70
C THR A 126 -6.81 -8.00 31.82
N ASP A 127 -6.60 -9.22 32.33
CA ASP A 127 -7.08 -10.42 31.67
C ASP A 127 -8.61 -10.38 31.50
N GLU A 128 -9.34 -9.99 32.55
CA GLU A 128 -10.79 -9.91 32.56
C GLU A 128 -11.34 -8.87 31.57
N GLU A 129 -10.75 -7.67 31.54
CA GLU A 129 -11.13 -6.61 30.61
C GLU A 129 -10.92 -7.03 29.16
N ALA A 130 -9.77 -7.62 28.86
CA ALA A 130 -9.44 -8.10 27.53
C ALA A 130 -10.36 -9.25 27.11
N HIS A 131 -10.71 -10.15 28.02
CA HIS A 131 -11.62 -11.26 27.76
C HIS A 131 -13.02 -10.77 27.40
N ALA A 132 -13.57 -9.86 28.21
CA ALA A 132 -14.88 -9.25 27.96
C ALA A 132 -14.91 -8.55 26.60
N GLU A 133 -13.85 -7.80 26.27
CA GLU A 133 -13.75 -7.13 24.98
C GLU A 133 -13.68 -8.12 23.82
N MET A 134 -12.83 -9.15 23.90
CA MET A 134 -12.69 -10.15 22.84
C MET A 134 -14.01 -10.89 22.60
N LEU A 135 -14.74 -11.19 23.68
CA LEU A 135 -16.06 -11.80 23.63
C LEU A 135 -17.08 -10.91 22.91
N SER A 136 -17.07 -9.60 23.19
CA SER A 136 -17.93 -8.61 22.50
C SER A 136 -17.66 -8.55 20.98
N LEU A 137 -16.44 -8.90 20.56
CA LEU A 137 -16.05 -9.00 19.15
C LEU A 137 -16.44 -10.35 18.52
N GLY A 138 -17.20 -11.20 19.23
CA GLY A 138 -17.67 -12.49 18.74
C GLY A 138 -16.61 -13.60 18.75
N LEU A 139 -15.56 -13.44 19.56
CA LEU A 139 -14.45 -14.38 19.72
C LEU A 139 -14.32 -14.75 21.20
N GLN A 140 -14.45 -16.03 21.53
CA GLN A 140 -14.28 -16.52 22.90
C GLN A 140 -12.80 -16.89 23.12
N PRO A 141 -12.04 -16.19 23.97
CA PRO A 141 -10.68 -16.61 24.31
C PRO A 141 -10.66 -17.99 24.96
N LEU A 142 -9.61 -18.77 24.69
CA LEU A 142 -9.42 -20.11 25.25
C LEU A 142 -8.22 -20.22 26.19
N VAL A 143 -7.43 -19.15 26.27
CA VAL A 143 -6.20 -19.05 27.06
C VAL A 143 -6.14 -17.64 27.66
N THR A 144 -5.32 -17.46 28.70
CA THR A 144 -5.09 -16.14 29.32
C THR A 144 -4.59 -15.12 28.31
N TYR A 145 -4.92 -13.85 28.56
CA TYR A 145 -4.61 -12.71 27.71
C TYR A 145 -3.10 -12.49 27.58
N PRO A 146 -2.52 -12.71 26.39
CA PRO A 146 -1.07 -12.66 26.19
C PRO A 146 -0.57 -11.23 25.85
N GLY A 147 -1.46 -10.25 25.78
CA GLY A 147 -1.18 -8.88 25.35
C GLY A 147 -1.83 -8.52 24.00
N SER A 148 -2.04 -7.22 23.76
CA SER A 148 -2.90 -6.72 22.67
C SER A 148 -2.39 -7.02 21.26
N ASN A 149 -1.08 -7.15 21.09
CA ASN A 149 -0.41 -7.39 19.81
C ASN A 149 0.13 -8.82 19.67
N VAL A 150 -0.27 -9.73 20.57
CA VAL A 150 0.10 -11.15 20.53
C VAL A 150 -1.08 -11.97 20.02
N ALA A 151 -0.80 -13.02 19.25
CA ALA A 151 -1.82 -13.93 18.74
C ALA A 151 -2.54 -14.59 19.91
N TRP A 152 -3.86 -14.47 19.96
CA TRP A 152 -4.66 -14.91 21.09
C TRP A 152 -5.64 -16.00 20.69
N ARG A 153 -5.31 -17.23 21.09
CA ARG A 153 -6.08 -18.44 20.76
C ARG A 153 -7.52 -18.32 21.24
N SER A 154 -8.44 -18.26 20.29
CA SER A 154 -9.85 -17.95 20.51
C SER A 154 -10.76 -18.83 19.65
N ARG A 155 -11.98 -19.10 20.10
CA ARG A 155 -13.03 -19.79 19.35
C ARG A 155 -14.01 -18.77 18.77
N CYS A 156 -14.24 -18.82 17.46
CA CYS A 156 -15.25 -17.95 16.84
C CYS A 156 -16.66 -18.34 17.29
N GLN A 157 -17.45 -17.40 17.80
CA GLN A 157 -18.81 -17.69 18.25
C GLN A 157 -19.78 -18.01 17.10
N ARG A 158 -19.48 -17.55 15.88
CA ARG A 158 -20.28 -17.81 14.68
C ARG A 158 -20.00 -19.17 14.04
N CYS A 159 -18.76 -19.42 13.60
CA CYS A 159 -18.41 -20.66 12.89
C CYS A 159 -17.77 -21.75 13.77
N LYS A 160 -17.59 -21.49 15.07
CA LYS A 160 -17.02 -22.41 16.08
C LYS A 160 -15.57 -22.87 15.87
N LYS A 161 -14.93 -22.49 14.76
CA LYS A 161 -13.51 -22.78 14.47
C LYS A 161 -12.58 -22.01 15.41
N ILE A 162 -11.43 -22.60 15.70
CA ILE A 162 -10.35 -21.98 16.48
C ILE A 162 -9.55 -21.05 15.57
N VAL A 163 -9.28 -19.85 16.05
CA VAL A 163 -8.52 -18.80 15.37
C VAL A 163 -7.53 -18.17 16.34
N GLU A 164 -6.49 -17.54 15.81
CA GLU A 164 -5.45 -16.88 16.63
C GLU A 164 -5.26 -15.40 16.22
N PRO A 165 -6.32 -14.57 16.28
CA PRO A 165 -6.21 -13.14 16.02
C PRO A 165 -5.49 -12.42 17.18
N THR A 166 -4.91 -11.26 16.91
CA THR A 166 -4.52 -10.32 17.97
C THR A 166 -5.74 -9.47 18.36
N LEU A 167 -5.83 -9.05 19.61
CA LEU A 167 -6.91 -8.14 20.06
C LEU A 167 -6.88 -6.82 19.29
N CYS A 168 -5.68 -6.30 19.00
CA CYS A 168 -5.45 -5.13 18.17
C CYS A 168 -6.04 -5.27 16.75
N ASN A 169 -5.79 -6.39 16.06
CA ASN A 169 -6.36 -6.62 14.73
C ASN A 169 -7.87 -6.85 14.81
N ALA A 170 -8.34 -7.58 15.83
CA ALA A 170 -9.76 -7.79 16.05
C ALA A 170 -10.53 -6.48 16.27
N ARG A 171 -9.94 -5.43 16.85
CA ARG A 171 -10.59 -4.10 16.91
C ARG A 171 -10.80 -3.49 15.51
N LYS A 172 -9.81 -3.63 14.63
CA LYS A 172 -9.73 -2.91 13.35
C LYS A 172 -10.47 -3.58 12.19
N THR A 173 -10.48 -4.91 12.13
CA THR A 173 -11.01 -5.62 10.95
C THR A 173 -12.53 -5.72 10.99
N VAL A 174 -13.22 -5.66 9.86
CA VAL A 174 -14.69 -5.89 9.83
C VAL A 174 -15.02 -7.33 10.25
N TYR A 175 -14.30 -8.30 9.67
CA TYR A 175 -14.42 -9.71 10.03
C TYR A 175 -13.29 -10.13 10.97
N LYS A 176 -13.66 -10.57 12.17
CA LYS A 176 -12.72 -10.93 13.25
C LYS A 176 -12.17 -12.35 13.10
N CYS A 177 -12.96 -13.22 12.48
CA CYS A 177 -12.61 -14.60 12.18
C CYS A 177 -12.19 -14.74 10.71
N ARG A 178 -10.97 -15.22 10.45
CA ARG A 178 -10.43 -15.44 9.10
C ARG A 178 -11.25 -16.39 8.23
N PHE A 179 -11.95 -17.35 8.85
CA PHE A 179 -12.86 -18.27 8.15
C PHE A 179 -14.17 -17.59 7.75
N CYS A 180 -14.77 -16.81 8.65
CA CYS A 180 -15.97 -16.01 8.33
C CYS A 180 -15.67 -14.95 7.26
N ALA A 181 -14.44 -14.44 7.22
CA ALA A 181 -13.94 -13.53 6.20
C ALA A 181 -13.66 -14.21 4.85
N ARG A 182 -13.73 -15.55 4.77
CA ARG A 182 -13.32 -16.37 3.61
C ARG A 182 -11.86 -16.13 3.16
N VAL A 183 -11.01 -15.72 4.10
CA VAL A 183 -9.56 -15.55 3.89
C VAL A 183 -8.82 -16.86 4.15
N ALA A 184 -9.43 -17.77 4.90
CA ALA A 184 -8.94 -19.11 5.13
C ALA A 184 -10.09 -20.12 5.09
N THR A 185 -9.74 -21.33 4.73
CA THR A 185 -10.55 -22.53 4.87
C THR A 185 -9.78 -23.47 5.78
N ASP A 186 -10.47 -24.26 6.60
CA ASP A 186 -9.80 -25.31 7.37
C ASP A 186 -9.21 -26.37 6.44
N PRO A 187 -8.17 -27.11 6.90
CA PRO A 187 -7.48 -28.05 6.04
C PRO A 187 -8.39 -29.13 5.43
N GLU A 188 -9.34 -29.67 6.20
CA GLU A 188 -10.26 -30.72 5.74
C GLU A 188 -11.17 -30.20 4.62
N THR A 189 -11.89 -29.11 4.86
CA THR A 189 -12.73 -28.50 3.81
C THR A 189 -11.92 -28.03 2.60
N ALA A 190 -10.67 -27.60 2.80
CA ALA A 190 -9.79 -27.20 1.70
C ALA A 190 -9.43 -28.40 0.79
N LEU A 191 -9.21 -29.57 1.37
CA LEU A 191 -8.98 -30.82 0.64
C LEU A 191 -10.24 -31.25 -0.11
N GLU A 192 -11.39 -31.27 0.56
CA GLU A 192 -12.70 -31.60 -0.05
C GLU A 192 -12.99 -30.73 -1.27
N ILE A 193 -12.81 -29.40 -1.17
CA ILE A 193 -13.00 -28.48 -2.31
C ILE A 193 -12.08 -28.82 -3.49
N MET A 194 -10.83 -29.21 -3.23
CA MET A 194 -9.89 -29.58 -4.29
C MET A 194 -10.32 -30.90 -4.96
N GLU A 195 -10.70 -31.90 -4.17
CA GLU A 195 -11.16 -33.20 -4.64
C GLU A 195 -12.44 -33.09 -5.47
N ASP A 196 -13.45 -32.37 -4.98
CA ASP A 196 -14.70 -32.09 -5.69
C ASP A 196 -14.47 -31.34 -7.01
N ALA A 197 -13.45 -30.48 -7.05
CA ALA A 197 -13.06 -29.78 -8.25
C ALA A 197 -12.28 -30.66 -9.25
N GLY A 198 -11.93 -31.89 -8.89
CA GLY A 198 -11.17 -32.83 -9.72
C GLY A 198 -9.65 -32.70 -9.57
N LEU A 199 -9.16 -32.27 -8.40
CA LEU A 199 -7.73 -32.06 -8.13
C LEU A 199 -7.28 -32.91 -6.95
N THR A 200 -6.13 -33.57 -7.08
CA THR A 200 -5.43 -34.23 -5.96
C THR A 200 -4.27 -33.35 -5.51
N PRO A 201 -4.35 -32.69 -4.33
CA PRO A 201 -3.23 -31.94 -3.76
C PRO A 201 -1.96 -32.80 -3.65
N LEU A 202 -0.80 -32.21 -3.96
CA LEU A 202 0.51 -32.89 -3.90
C LEU A 202 1.34 -32.48 -2.69
N VAL A 203 0.89 -31.43 -1.99
CA VAL A 203 1.53 -30.86 -0.81
C VAL A 203 0.46 -30.49 0.22
N PRO A 204 0.83 -30.34 1.51
CA PRO A 204 -0.10 -29.89 2.55
C PRO A 204 -0.79 -28.56 2.21
N VAL A 205 -1.93 -28.32 2.86
CA VAL A 205 -2.75 -27.12 2.64
C VAL A 205 -1.91 -25.84 2.89
N PRO A 206 -1.87 -24.90 1.93
CA PRO A 206 -1.11 -23.67 2.12
C PRO A 206 -1.74 -22.78 3.21
N LEU A 207 -0.92 -21.93 3.83
CA LEU A 207 -1.35 -21.02 4.89
C LEU A 207 -2.40 -19.97 4.45
N SER A 208 -2.56 -19.79 3.14
CA SER A 208 -3.49 -18.84 2.53
C SER A 208 -4.13 -19.44 1.28
N VAL A 209 -5.44 -19.20 1.12
CA VAL A 209 -6.21 -19.64 -0.06
C VAL A 209 -5.78 -18.99 -1.37
N LYS A 210 -4.95 -17.93 -1.29
CA LYS A 210 -4.43 -17.18 -2.43
C LYS A 210 -3.04 -17.65 -2.89
N LEU A 211 -2.40 -18.55 -2.15
CA LEU A 211 -1.12 -19.13 -2.57
C LEU A 211 -1.35 -20.23 -3.61
N PRO A 212 -0.46 -20.40 -4.59
CA PRO A 212 -0.49 -21.55 -5.49
C PRO A 212 -0.40 -22.85 -4.69
N TRP A 213 -1.31 -23.78 -4.95
CA TRP A 213 -1.38 -25.08 -4.31
C TRP A 213 -1.11 -26.19 -5.33
N PRO A 214 0.12 -26.73 -5.39
CA PRO A 214 0.46 -27.82 -6.30
C PRO A 214 -0.49 -29.01 -6.16
N ALA A 215 -1.09 -29.40 -7.28
CA ALA A 215 -2.07 -30.48 -7.37
C ALA A 215 -1.93 -31.22 -8.72
N ARG A 216 -2.45 -32.45 -8.78
CA ARG A 216 -2.61 -33.23 -10.00
C ARG A 216 -4.07 -33.16 -10.43
N HIS A 217 -4.34 -32.80 -11.69
CA HIS A 217 -5.70 -32.87 -12.23
C HIS A 217 -6.09 -34.33 -12.46
N ILE A 218 -7.20 -34.77 -11.85
CA ILE A 218 -7.62 -36.19 -11.85
C ILE A 218 -7.87 -36.67 -13.28
N THR A 219 -8.58 -35.88 -14.10
CA THR A 219 -8.98 -36.32 -15.45
C THR A 219 -7.79 -36.47 -16.42
N CYS A 220 -6.81 -35.58 -16.39
CA CYS A 220 -5.69 -35.62 -17.37
C CYS A 220 -4.33 -36.01 -16.78
N GLY A 221 -4.24 -36.19 -15.46
CA GLY A 221 -3.02 -36.56 -14.75
C GLY A 221 -1.91 -35.48 -14.71
N LYS A 222 -2.10 -34.33 -15.35
CA LYS A 222 -1.07 -33.26 -15.40
C LYS A 222 -1.02 -32.46 -14.10
N ARG A 223 0.18 -31.98 -13.76
CA ARG A 223 0.43 -31.10 -12.61
C ARG A 223 -0.05 -29.68 -12.91
N VAL A 224 -0.73 -29.09 -11.94
CA VAL A 224 -1.23 -27.71 -11.94
C VAL A 224 -0.97 -27.09 -10.56
N ALA A 225 -0.97 -25.76 -10.46
CA ALA A 225 -0.80 -25.07 -9.17
C ALA A 225 -1.88 -23.99 -8.99
N PRO A 226 -3.16 -24.37 -8.87
CA PRO A 226 -4.23 -23.42 -8.66
C PRO A 226 -4.20 -22.83 -7.25
N THR A 227 -4.80 -21.65 -7.08
CA THR A 227 -5.12 -21.12 -5.74
C THR A 227 -6.48 -21.65 -5.30
N LEU A 228 -6.65 -22.01 -4.04
CA LEU A 228 -7.94 -22.49 -3.50
C LEU A 228 -9.08 -21.48 -3.71
N ASP A 229 -8.79 -20.18 -3.66
CA ASP A 229 -9.76 -19.10 -3.95
C ASP A 229 -10.38 -19.23 -5.36
N LYS A 230 -9.54 -19.38 -6.39
CA LYS A 230 -9.98 -19.58 -7.78
C LYS A 230 -10.77 -20.89 -7.95
N VAL A 231 -10.35 -21.96 -7.29
CA VAL A 231 -11.04 -23.26 -7.35
C VAL A 231 -12.44 -23.14 -6.74
N THR A 232 -12.53 -22.51 -5.56
CA THR A 232 -13.80 -22.25 -4.85
C THR A 232 -14.75 -21.39 -5.69
N GLN A 233 -14.23 -20.33 -6.31
CA GLN A 233 -15.03 -19.43 -7.15
C GLN A 233 -15.55 -20.12 -8.43
N ARG A 234 -14.72 -20.93 -9.08
CA ARG A 234 -15.04 -21.54 -10.39
C ARG A 234 -15.72 -22.90 -10.27
N LYS A 235 -15.66 -23.54 -9.10
CA LYS A 235 -16.18 -24.89 -8.82
C LYS A 235 -15.72 -25.94 -9.84
N ARG A 236 -14.49 -25.82 -10.32
CA ARG A 236 -13.85 -26.75 -11.28
C ARG A 236 -12.33 -26.61 -11.27
N ALA A 237 -11.62 -27.67 -11.63
CA ALA A 237 -10.17 -27.63 -11.84
C ALA A 237 -9.79 -26.60 -12.93
N PRO A 238 -8.99 -25.57 -12.61
CA PRO A 238 -8.44 -24.67 -13.63
C PRO A 238 -7.21 -25.35 -14.26
N CYS A 239 -7.46 -26.38 -15.07
CA CYS A 239 -6.40 -27.08 -15.78
C CYS A 239 -6.17 -26.44 -17.16
N ARG A 240 -5.01 -25.79 -17.34
CA ARG A 240 -4.60 -25.23 -18.65
C ARG A 240 -4.51 -26.27 -19.77
N HIS A 241 -4.24 -27.53 -19.43
CA HIS A 241 -4.16 -28.63 -20.40
C HIS A 241 -5.54 -29.13 -20.86
N CYS A 242 -6.61 -28.84 -20.10
CA CYS A 242 -7.98 -29.27 -20.41
C CYS A 242 -8.90 -28.09 -20.75
N ALA A 243 -8.38 -26.88 -20.85
CA ALA A 243 -9.17 -25.69 -21.12
C ALA A 243 -9.81 -25.81 -22.52
N LYS A 244 -11.15 -25.94 -22.57
CA LYS A 244 -11.92 -25.96 -23.83
C LYS A 244 -11.96 -24.59 -24.53
N TYR A 245 -11.75 -23.52 -23.77
CA TYR A 245 -11.74 -22.14 -24.23
C TYR A 245 -10.35 -21.53 -24.01
N GLY A 246 -9.90 -20.68 -24.94
CA GLY A 246 -8.54 -20.15 -24.98
C GLY A 246 -7.69 -20.83 -26.05
N PHE A 247 -6.40 -20.47 -26.10
CA PHE A 247 -5.46 -21.05 -27.04
C PHE A 247 -5.24 -22.55 -26.77
N GLN A 248 -5.36 -23.38 -27.80
CA GLN A 248 -5.19 -24.83 -27.79
C GLN A 248 -3.81 -25.19 -28.38
N PRO A 249 -2.81 -25.58 -27.57
CA PRO A 249 -1.44 -25.81 -28.06
C PRO A 249 -1.29 -26.97 -29.04
N ASN A 250 -2.25 -27.88 -29.09
CA ASN A 250 -2.29 -29.02 -30.01
C ASN A 250 -2.88 -28.66 -31.39
N ARG A 251 -3.32 -27.42 -31.60
CA ARG A 251 -3.81 -26.94 -32.90
C ARG A 251 -2.87 -25.87 -33.47
N PRO A 252 -2.77 -25.73 -34.79
CA PRO A 252 -2.04 -24.62 -35.38
C PRO A 252 -2.49 -23.27 -34.83
N GLY A 253 -1.54 -22.36 -34.66
CA GLY A 253 -1.77 -21.04 -34.11
C GLY A 253 -0.83 -20.00 -34.68
N TYR A 254 -1.31 -18.77 -34.74
CA TYR A 254 -0.50 -17.62 -35.11
C TYR A 254 0.22 -17.07 -33.88
N LEU A 255 1.52 -16.83 -34.01
CA LEU A 255 2.21 -15.81 -33.24
C LEU A 255 2.08 -14.49 -34.00
N TYR A 256 1.60 -13.43 -33.36
CA TYR A 256 1.42 -12.12 -33.98
C TYR A 256 2.01 -10.98 -33.15
N LEU A 257 2.46 -9.95 -33.85
CA LEU A 257 2.92 -8.68 -33.31
C LEU A 257 1.98 -7.57 -33.78
N LEU A 258 1.42 -6.81 -32.84
CA LEU A 258 0.56 -5.66 -33.09
C LEU A 258 1.19 -4.38 -32.52
N VAL A 259 0.79 -3.23 -33.05
CA VAL A 259 1.08 -1.92 -32.47
C VAL A 259 -0.15 -1.05 -32.38
N ASN A 260 -0.23 -0.19 -31.37
CA ASN A 260 -1.23 0.87 -31.27
C ASN A 260 -0.48 2.20 -31.10
N ASN A 261 -0.50 3.02 -32.15
CA ASN A 261 0.22 4.29 -32.16
C ASN A 261 -0.39 5.33 -31.22
N ALA A 262 -1.72 5.28 -31.00
CA ALA A 262 -2.39 6.23 -30.11
C ALA A 262 -2.06 5.96 -28.63
N LEU A 263 -1.89 4.69 -28.26
CA LEU A 263 -1.43 4.28 -26.93
C LEU A 263 0.10 4.29 -26.79
N GLY A 264 0.84 4.35 -27.90
CA GLY A 264 2.28 4.15 -27.89
C GLY A 264 2.66 2.75 -27.41
N ALA A 265 1.93 1.71 -27.83
CA ALA A 265 2.05 0.35 -27.28
C ALA A 265 2.34 -0.69 -28.37
N GLY A 266 3.26 -1.61 -28.08
CA GLY A 266 3.47 -2.85 -28.82
C GLY A 266 2.84 -4.04 -28.10
N LYS A 267 2.39 -5.06 -28.83
CA LYS A 267 1.79 -6.28 -28.27
C LYS A 267 2.28 -7.52 -29.00
N ILE A 268 2.78 -8.49 -28.24
CA ILE A 268 2.94 -9.87 -28.70
C ILE A 268 1.71 -10.69 -28.29
N GLY A 269 1.32 -11.67 -29.10
CA GLY A 269 0.19 -12.52 -28.77
C GLY A 269 0.10 -13.79 -29.60
N ILE A 270 -0.68 -14.75 -29.09
CA ILE A 270 -1.05 -15.97 -29.81
C ILE A 270 -2.56 -16.12 -30.01
N CYS A 271 -2.95 -16.81 -31.09
CA CYS A 271 -4.31 -17.26 -31.31
C CYS A 271 -4.35 -18.51 -32.18
N ASN A 272 -5.30 -19.44 -31.96
CA ASN A 272 -5.47 -20.55 -32.90
C ASN A 272 -5.92 -20.05 -34.26
N GLU A 273 -5.57 -20.79 -35.30
CA GLU A 273 -6.08 -20.55 -36.65
C GLU A 273 -7.61 -20.63 -36.69
N GLY A 274 -8.23 -19.73 -37.46
CA GLY A 274 -9.70 -19.63 -37.58
C GLY A 274 -10.39 -18.86 -36.46
N THR A 275 -9.64 -18.19 -35.58
CA THR A 275 -10.21 -17.29 -34.55
C THR A 275 -10.14 -15.83 -34.99
N ASN A 276 -11.07 -15.00 -34.49
CA ASN A 276 -11.14 -13.56 -34.79
C ASN A 276 -10.23 -12.70 -33.88
N ARG A 277 -9.22 -13.30 -33.22
CA ARG A 277 -8.47 -12.60 -32.16
C ARG A 277 -7.75 -11.35 -32.66
N ILE A 278 -7.10 -11.42 -33.82
CA ILE A 278 -6.38 -10.29 -34.42
C ILE A 278 -7.37 -9.21 -34.86
N SER A 279 -8.44 -9.58 -35.56
CA SER A 279 -9.46 -8.63 -36.02
C SER A 279 -10.22 -7.99 -34.86
N ASP A 280 -10.40 -8.69 -33.74
CA ASP A 280 -10.90 -8.11 -32.49
C ASP A 280 -10.00 -6.97 -32.01
N HIS A 281 -8.67 -7.14 -32.02
CA HIS A 281 -7.75 -6.07 -31.63
C HIS A 281 -7.75 -4.91 -32.65
N GLU A 282 -7.82 -5.20 -33.95
CA GLU A 282 -7.85 -4.17 -35.00
C GLU A 282 -9.03 -3.21 -34.85
N ARG A 283 -10.20 -3.73 -34.43
CA ARG A 283 -11.38 -2.90 -34.11
C ARG A 283 -11.17 -1.90 -32.98
N TYR A 284 -10.15 -2.09 -32.15
CA TYR A 284 -9.77 -1.18 -31.07
C TYR A 284 -8.43 -0.46 -31.34
N GLY A 285 -8.13 -0.21 -32.62
CA GLY A 285 -7.02 0.66 -33.04
C GLY A 285 -5.63 0.02 -33.00
N TRP A 286 -5.57 -1.32 -32.91
CA TRP A 286 -4.32 -2.05 -33.07
C TRP A 286 -4.06 -2.35 -34.55
N SER A 287 -2.81 -2.25 -34.98
CA SER A 287 -2.40 -2.55 -36.35
C SER A 287 -1.49 -3.76 -36.35
N LEU A 288 -1.79 -4.74 -37.21
CA LEU A 288 -0.95 -5.92 -37.40
C LEU A 288 0.38 -5.56 -38.04
N VAL A 289 1.49 -5.89 -37.37
CA VAL A 289 2.85 -5.70 -37.88
C VAL A 289 3.38 -6.98 -38.53
N ALA A 290 3.23 -8.11 -37.83
CA ALA A 290 3.72 -9.40 -38.29
C ALA A 290 2.83 -10.52 -37.74
N ARG A 291 2.71 -11.61 -38.51
CA ARG A 291 2.13 -12.87 -38.03
C ARG A 291 2.79 -14.06 -38.72
N GLN A 292 2.91 -15.16 -37.99
CA GLN A 292 3.50 -16.41 -38.47
C GLN A 292 2.65 -17.57 -37.96
N LEU A 293 2.24 -18.46 -38.87
CA LEU A 293 1.56 -19.69 -38.51
C LEU A 293 2.59 -20.71 -38.02
N LEU A 294 2.31 -21.32 -36.87
CA LEU A 294 3.16 -22.29 -36.20
C LEU A 294 2.33 -23.47 -35.68
N PRO A 295 2.94 -24.64 -35.43
CA PRO A 295 2.40 -25.60 -34.48
C PRO A 295 2.10 -24.89 -33.15
N GLY A 296 0.92 -25.13 -32.56
CA GLY A 296 0.45 -24.30 -31.44
C GLY A 296 1.39 -24.29 -30.23
N HIS A 297 2.04 -25.42 -29.93
CA HIS A 297 3.02 -25.49 -28.85
C HIS A 297 4.26 -24.61 -29.11
N LEU A 298 4.71 -24.48 -30.37
CA LEU A 298 5.80 -23.58 -30.76
C LEU A 298 5.36 -22.12 -30.71
N ALA A 299 4.09 -21.81 -31.02
CA ALA A 299 3.56 -20.45 -30.84
C ALA A 299 3.59 -20.02 -29.37
N VAL A 300 3.19 -20.91 -28.45
CA VAL A 300 3.26 -20.67 -26.99
C VAL A 300 4.71 -20.48 -26.54
N GLU A 301 5.64 -21.29 -27.04
CA GLU A 301 7.05 -21.15 -26.69
C GLU A 301 7.64 -19.82 -27.20
N ALA A 302 7.36 -19.45 -28.46
CA ALA A 302 7.84 -18.22 -29.05
C ALA A 302 7.29 -16.98 -28.33
N GLU A 303 6.00 -16.95 -27.99
CA GLU A 303 5.40 -15.88 -27.19
C GLU A 303 6.05 -15.77 -25.82
N GLY A 304 6.22 -16.92 -25.13
CA GLY A 304 6.87 -16.96 -23.83
C GLY A 304 8.29 -16.39 -23.86
N ARG A 305 9.08 -16.71 -24.88
CA ARG A 305 10.44 -16.17 -25.06
C ARG A 305 10.47 -14.66 -25.18
N VAL A 306 9.54 -14.07 -25.94
CA VAL A 306 9.43 -12.61 -26.08
C VAL A 306 9.05 -11.97 -24.74
N LEU A 307 8.06 -12.54 -24.04
CA LEU A 307 7.61 -12.01 -22.75
C LEU A 307 8.70 -12.11 -21.67
N ASP A 308 9.43 -13.23 -21.62
CA ASP A 308 10.55 -13.42 -20.70
C ASP A 308 11.66 -12.41 -20.98
N ARG A 309 11.93 -12.11 -22.26
CA ARG A 309 12.90 -11.08 -22.66
C ARG A 309 12.45 -9.69 -22.24
N TRP A 310 11.18 -9.33 -22.45
CA TRP A 310 10.65 -8.04 -22.01
C TRP A 310 10.68 -7.88 -20.50
N ALA A 311 10.37 -8.95 -19.76
CA ALA A 311 10.48 -8.97 -18.31
C ALA A 311 11.94 -8.84 -17.83
N LEU A 312 12.90 -9.51 -18.49
CA LEU A 312 14.32 -9.42 -18.15
C LEU A 312 14.89 -8.01 -18.37
N LEU A 313 14.38 -7.30 -19.38
CA LEU A 313 14.74 -5.92 -19.69
C LEU A 313 13.98 -4.89 -18.82
N ASP A 314 13.10 -5.34 -17.92
CA ASP A 314 12.26 -4.50 -17.05
C ASP A 314 11.46 -3.44 -17.84
N LEU A 315 10.94 -3.83 -19.01
CA LEU A 315 10.21 -2.90 -19.88
C LEU A 315 8.81 -2.61 -19.33
N PRO A 316 8.36 -1.35 -19.29
CA PRO A 316 7.05 -1.00 -18.78
C PRO A 316 5.94 -1.46 -19.74
N LEU A 317 4.77 -1.73 -19.17
CA LEU A 317 3.58 -2.11 -19.94
C LEU A 317 3.11 -0.94 -20.82
N GLY A 318 2.82 -1.24 -22.09
CA GLY A 318 2.34 -0.25 -23.05
C GLY A 318 0.85 0.06 -22.95
N ALA A 319 0.06 -0.86 -22.40
CA ALA A 319 -1.39 -0.67 -22.25
C ALA A 319 -1.90 -1.19 -20.90
N GLY A 320 -2.92 -0.53 -20.36
CA GLY A 320 -3.62 -0.94 -19.16
C GLY A 320 -4.81 -1.85 -19.46
N ARG A 321 -5.40 -2.40 -18.38
CA ARG A 321 -6.60 -3.25 -18.46
C ARG A 321 -7.81 -2.55 -19.11
N HIS A 322 -7.93 -1.24 -18.92
CA HIS A 322 -9.04 -0.44 -19.47
C HIS A 322 -8.87 -0.14 -20.96
N ASP A 323 -7.62 -0.06 -21.44
CA ASP A 323 -7.30 0.19 -22.85
C ASP A 323 -7.51 -1.08 -23.71
N MET A 324 -7.63 -2.24 -23.07
CA MET A 324 -7.79 -3.54 -23.72
C MET A 324 -8.98 -4.35 -23.18
N PRO A 325 -10.23 -3.94 -23.49
CA PRO A 325 -11.44 -4.69 -23.10
C PRO A 325 -11.47 -6.15 -23.60
N GLN A 326 -10.79 -6.43 -24.71
CA GLN A 326 -10.57 -7.77 -25.28
C GLN A 326 -9.50 -8.60 -24.54
N GLY A 327 -8.82 -8.03 -23.54
CA GLY A 327 -7.78 -8.66 -22.73
C GLY A 327 -6.41 -8.73 -23.41
N GLY A 328 -5.40 -9.23 -22.68
CA GLY A 328 -4.02 -9.37 -23.16
C GLY A 328 -3.12 -8.15 -22.95
N TRP A 329 -3.47 -7.26 -22.00
CA TRP A 329 -2.71 -6.06 -21.65
C TRP A 329 -1.36 -6.36 -20.97
N THR A 330 -1.24 -7.52 -20.31
CA THR A 330 0.02 -7.99 -19.70
C THR A 330 1.06 -8.44 -20.72
N GLU A 331 0.67 -8.57 -21.99
CA GLU A 331 1.53 -8.97 -23.10
C GLU A 331 1.86 -7.74 -23.97
N THR A 332 2.02 -6.57 -23.35
CA THR A 332 2.27 -5.29 -24.03
C THR A 332 3.52 -4.60 -23.49
N VAL A 333 4.11 -3.73 -24.30
CA VAL A 333 5.28 -2.93 -23.96
C VAL A 333 5.15 -1.52 -24.51
N ALA A 334 5.69 -0.53 -23.80
CA ALA A 334 5.67 0.85 -24.25
C ALA A 334 6.67 1.08 -25.40
N LEU A 335 6.21 1.70 -26.49
CA LEU A 335 7.02 1.97 -27.69
C LEU A 335 8.11 3.02 -27.44
N VAL A 336 8.00 3.81 -26.36
CA VAL A 336 9.04 4.77 -25.96
C VAL A 336 10.30 4.05 -25.45
N ASP A 337 10.15 2.86 -24.87
CA ASP A 337 11.26 2.07 -24.33
C ASP A 337 11.71 0.95 -25.29
N ARG A 338 10.80 0.47 -26.15
CA ARG A 338 11.07 -0.58 -27.14
C ARG A 338 10.36 -0.25 -28.46
N ASP A 339 11.07 0.45 -29.34
CA ASP A 339 10.51 0.88 -30.62
C ASP A 339 10.13 -0.29 -31.55
N LEU A 340 9.44 0.02 -32.66
CA LEU A 340 8.96 -0.98 -33.61
C LEU A 340 10.10 -1.82 -34.24
N GLY A 341 11.30 -1.26 -34.40
CA GLY A 341 12.45 -1.99 -34.92
C GLY A 341 12.84 -3.11 -33.96
N HIS A 342 13.03 -2.75 -32.70
CA HIS A 342 13.34 -3.70 -31.64
C HIS A 342 12.23 -4.77 -31.44
N LEU A 343 10.96 -4.40 -31.57
CA LEU A 343 9.87 -5.38 -31.48
C LEU A 343 9.90 -6.40 -32.62
N ARG A 344 10.28 -5.98 -33.83
CA ARG A 344 10.47 -6.89 -34.96
C ARG A 344 11.66 -7.82 -34.75
N GLU A 345 12.74 -7.31 -34.17
CA GLU A 345 13.90 -8.14 -33.79
C GLU A 345 13.52 -9.18 -32.73
N ASP A 346 12.79 -8.78 -31.67
CA ASP A 346 12.32 -9.69 -30.63
C ASP A 346 11.41 -10.79 -31.22
N TYR A 347 10.53 -10.40 -32.14
CA TYR A 347 9.65 -11.31 -32.87
C TYR A 347 10.41 -12.32 -33.72
N SER A 348 11.34 -11.86 -34.57
CA SER A 348 12.13 -12.71 -35.46
C SER A 348 13.05 -13.65 -34.66
N TRP A 349 13.70 -13.12 -33.61
CA TRP A 349 14.54 -13.91 -32.71
C TRP A 349 13.76 -15.07 -32.07
N ALA A 350 12.52 -14.83 -31.63
CA ALA A 350 11.69 -15.87 -31.05
C ALA A 350 11.29 -16.94 -32.08
N LEU A 351 11.01 -16.54 -33.33
CA LEU A 351 10.72 -17.47 -34.43
C LEU A 351 11.92 -18.35 -34.79
N GLU A 352 13.10 -17.75 -34.92
CA GLU A 352 14.34 -18.48 -35.20
C GLU A 352 14.65 -19.51 -34.11
N ALA A 353 14.46 -19.13 -32.84
CA ALA A 353 14.69 -20.00 -31.71
C ALA A 353 13.80 -21.26 -31.73
N VAL A 354 12.52 -21.13 -32.12
CA VAL A 354 11.60 -22.29 -32.18
C VAL A 354 11.72 -23.09 -33.48
N ALA A 355 12.22 -22.48 -34.57
CA ALA A 355 12.49 -23.20 -35.82
C ALA A 355 13.66 -24.20 -35.66
N CYS A 356 14.72 -23.81 -34.96
CA CYS A 356 15.86 -24.68 -34.64
C CYS A 356 15.48 -25.88 -33.76
N ALA A 357 14.46 -25.74 -32.90
CA ALA A 357 14.00 -26.80 -32.00
C ALA A 357 13.15 -27.88 -32.70
N GLY A 358 12.57 -27.59 -33.86
CA GLY A 358 11.72 -28.53 -34.62
C GLY A 358 12.45 -29.40 -35.64
N SER A 359 13.79 -29.32 -35.70
CA SER A 359 14.62 -29.97 -36.73
C SER A 359 15.48 -31.13 -36.18
N VAL A 360 15.16 -31.64 -34.99
CA VAL A 360 15.88 -32.74 -34.32
C VAL A 360 14.98 -33.95 -34.13
#